data_AF-E3VL43-F1
#
_entry.id   AF-E3VL43-F1
#
_cell.length_a   1.000
_cell.length_b   1.000
_cell.length_c   1.000
_cell.angle_alpha   90.00
_cell.angle_beta   90.00
_cell.angle_gamma   90.00
#
_symmetry.space_group_name_H-M   'P 1'
#
loop_
_entity.id
_entity.type
_entity.pdbx_description
1 polymer ?
#
loop_
_entity_poly.entity_id
_entity_poly.type
_entity_poly.pdbx_seq_one_letter_code
_entity_poly.pdbx_strand_id
1 'polypeptide(L)'
;ADSTYMPVQAKGAVFSAEVVPSVGGQTGFADMRAAYDALDEDLKARVETLQARHSLHYSQSKLGHQTKAADGEYSGYGLHDGPVPLRPLVKIHPET
;
A
#
# COMPACT_ATOMS: atom_id res chain seq x y z
N ALA A 1 2.43 1.69 1.94
CA ALA A 1 3.56 0.95 1.35
C ALA A 1 3.41 0.97 -0.17
N ASP A 2 4.49 1.33 -0.85
CA ASP A 2 4.45 1.67 -2.27
C ASP A 2 4.26 0.44 -3.16
N SER A 3 3.57 0.64 -4.28
CA SER A 3 3.33 -0.37 -5.32
C SER A 3 2.78 -1.72 -4.82
N THR A 4 2.12 -1.76 -3.66
CA THR A 4 1.50 -3.01 -3.18
C THR A 4 0.38 -3.51 -4.09
N TYR A 5 -0.20 -2.64 -4.91
CA TYR A 5 -1.20 -2.97 -5.94
C TYR A 5 -0.60 -3.55 -7.24
N MET A 6 0.73 -3.60 -7.39
CA MET A 6 1.41 -4.17 -8.55
C MET A 6 1.76 -5.65 -8.34
N PRO A 7 2.00 -6.45 -9.40
CA PRO A 7 2.45 -7.84 -9.24
C PRO A 7 3.75 -7.95 -8.42
N VAL A 8 4.74 -7.10 -8.72
CA VAL A 8 6.01 -6.99 -7.99
C VAL A 8 5.99 -5.71 -7.15
N GLN A 9 6.27 -5.85 -5.85
CA GLN A 9 6.27 -4.73 -4.90
C GLN A 9 7.60 -3.97 -4.95
N ALA A 10 7.55 -2.68 -4.62
CA ALA A 10 8.77 -1.92 -4.35
C ALA A 10 9.51 -2.52 -3.14
N LYS A 11 10.85 -2.64 -3.24
CA LYS A 11 11.71 -3.04 -2.11
C LYS A 11 11.95 -1.86 -1.15
N GLY A 12 12.05 -0.66 -1.70
CA GLY A 12 12.26 0.58 -0.95
C GLY A 12 11.91 1.78 -1.82
N ALA A 13 11.90 2.96 -1.20
CA ALA A 13 11.67 4.23 -1.87
C ALA A 13 12.81 5.19 -1.54
N VAL A 14 13.19 6.00 -2.52
CA VAL A 14 14.15 7.10 -2.35
C VAL A 14 13.43 8.38 -2.75
N PHE A 15 13.57 9.41 -1.93
CA PHE A 15 12.96 10.71 -2.15
C PHE A 15 14.04 11.80 -2.06
N SER A 16 14.02 12.74 -3.01
CA SER A 16 14.85 13.95 -3.03
C SER A 16 13.96 15.18 -2.90
N ALA A 17 14.32 16.11 -2.03
CA ALA A 17 13.61 17.36 -1.86
C ALA A 17 14.31 18.47 -2.66
N GLU A 18 13.80 18.76 -3.86
CA GLU A 18 14.33 19.84 -4.70
C GLU A 18 13.94 21.23 -4.18
N VAL A 19 12.71 21.36 -3.67
CA VAL A 19 12.20 22.56 -3.03
C VAL A 19 11.43 22.15 -1.78
N VAL A 20 11.79 22.74 -0.64
CA VAL A 20 11.13 22.46 0.65
C VAL A 20 10.13 23.58 0.94
N PRO A 21 8.85 23.27 1.20
CA PRO A 21 7.86 24.28 1.58
C PRO A 21 8.22 24.91 2.93
N SER A 22 7.93 26.20 3.11
CA SER A 22 8.23 26.92 4.36
C SER A 22 7.36 26.52 5.54
N VAL A 23 6.20 25.89 5.28
CA VAL A 23 5.25 25.41 6.29
C VAL A 23 4.69 24.05 5.86
N GLY A 24 4.68 23.08 6.77
CA GLY A 24 4.12 21.74 6.54
C GLY A 24 5.05 20.81 5.73
N GLY A 25 4.46 19.88 4.97
CA GLY A 25 5.20 19.00 4.05
C GLY A 25 5.97 17.85 4.72
N GLN A 26 5.73 17.55 5.99
CA GLN A 26 6.40 16.44 6.68
C GLN A 26 6.00 15.09 6.06
N THR A 27 6.98 14.19 5.92
CA THR A 27 6.72 12.78 5.59
C THR A 27 6.77 11.94 6.86
N GLY A 28 5.65 11.32 7.21
CA GLY A 28 5.57 10.41 8.35
C GLY A 28 5.93 8.97 7.94
N PHE A 29 6.66 8.28 8.81
CA PHE A 29 6.94 6.86 8.69
C PHE A 29 6.39 6.13 9.93
N ALA A 30 5.89 4.92 9.73
CA ALA A 30 5.39 4.08 10.80
C ALA A 30 6.07 2.70 10.74
N ASP A 31 6.63 2.25 11.86
CA ASP A 31 7.24 0.92 11.96
C ASP A 31 6.16 -0.14 12.16
N MET A 32 5.88 -0.91 11.10
CA MET A 32 4.87 -1.96 11.13
C MET A 32 5.30 -3.20 11.93
N ARG A 33 6.59 -3.37 12.23
CA ARG A 33 7.08 -4.44 13.12
C ARG A 33 6.71 -4.12 14.56
N ALA A 34 7.06 -2.91 15.01
CA ALA A 34 6.68 -2.43 16.34
C ALA A 34 5.15 -2.39 16.51
N ALA A 35 4.41 -2.01 15.47
CA ALA A 35 2.95 -2.06 15.50
C ALA A 35 2.41 -3.49 15.68
N TYR A 36 3.02 -4.48 15.03
CA TYR A 36 2.67 -5.89 15.19
C TYR A 36 3.03 -6.42 16.58
N ASP A 37 4.22 -6.10 17.08
CA ASP A 37 4.69 -6.52 18.40
C ASP A 37 3.78 -6.02 19.53
N ALA A 38 3.24 -4.81 19.36
CA ALA A 38 2.34 -4.17 20.31
C ALA A 38 0.89 -4.70 20.30
N LEU A 39 0.52 -5.57 19.35
CA LEU A 39 -0.80 -6.21 19.34
C LEU A 39 -0.93 -7.20 20.51
N ASP A 40 -2.13 -7.33 21.05
CA ASP A 40 -2.46 -8.45 21.95
C ASP A 40 -2.50 -9.78 21.20
N GLU A 41 -2.40 -10.88 21.95
CA GLU A 41 -2.29 -12.22 21.38
C GLU A 41 -3.55 -12.65 20.61
N ASP A 42 -4.74 -12.21 21.05
CA ASP A 42 -6.01 -12.49 20.37
C ASP A 42 -6.03 -11.84 18.98
N LEU A 43 -5.56 -10.59 18.88
CA LEU A 43 -5.51 -9.86 17.62
C LEU A 43 -4.40 -10.39 16.72
N LYS A 44 -3.22 -10.76 17.25
CA LYS A 44 -2.17 -11.45 16.49
C LYS A 44 -2.71 -12.75 15.86
N ALA A 45 -3.32 -13.62 16.67
CA ALA A 45 -3.91 -14.87 16.21
C ALA A 45 -4.98 -14.64 15.13
N ARG A 46 -5.78 -13.58 15.27
CA ARG A 46 -6.78 -13.20 14.27
C ARG A 46 -6.16 -12.76 12.95
N VAL A 47 -5.12 -11.92 12.96
CA VAL A 47 -4.55 -11.36 11.72
C VAL A 47 -3.61 -12.31 10.98
N GLU A 48 -3.05 -13.31 11.66
CA GLU A 48 -2.06 -14.25 11.13
C GLU A 48 -2.52 -14.93 9.82
N THR A 49 -3.78 -15.30 9.73
CA THR A 49 -4.34 -16.02 8.56
C THR A 49 -4.97 -15.10 7.52
N LEU A 50 -5.04 -13.80 7.79
CA LEU A 50 -5.76 -12.87 6.93
C LEU A 50 -4.94 -12.43 5.72
N GLN A 51 -5.68 -12.11 4.66
CA GLN A 51 -5.13 -11.57 3.43
C GLN A 51 -5.94 -10.36 2.97
N ALA A 52 -5.28 -9.43 2.29
CA ALA A 52 -5.89 -8.23 1.73
C ALA A 52 -5.67 -8.18 0.21
N ARG A 53 -6.68 -7.66 -0.51
CA ARG A 53 -6.55 -7.30 -1.93
C ARG A 53 -6.04 -5.87 -2.04
N HIS A 54 -4.91 -5.68 -2.72
CA HIS A 54 -4.29 -4.37 -2.88
C HIS A 54 -4.63 -3.80 -4.25
N SER A 55 -5.41 -2.71 -4.29
CA SER A 55 -5.91 -2.12 -5.53
C SER A 55 -5.76 -0.61 -5.51
N LEU A 56 -5.18 -0.06 -6.59
CA LEU A 56 -5.13 1.39 -6.77
C LEU A 56 -6.55 1.94 -6.98
N HIS A 57 -7.39 1.27 -7.79
CA HIS A 57 -8.81 1.60 -7.93
C HIS A 57 -9.52 1.73 -6.57
N TYR A 58 -9.28 0.78 -5.65
CA TYR A 58 -9.85 0.82 -4.29
C TYR A 58 -9.41 2.10 -3.55
N SER A 59 -8.11 2.36 -3.46
CA SER A 59 -7.59 3.53 -2.72
C SER A 59 -8.08 4.87 -3.29
N GLN A 60 -8.09 5.00 -4.62
CA GLN A 60 -8.52 6.22 -5.30
C GLN A 60 -10.03 6.45 -5.16
N SER A 61 -10.84 5.37 -5.18
CA SER A 61 -12.29 5.47 -4.96
C SER A 61 -12.65 5.99 -3.57
N LYS A 62 -11.82 5.72 -2.54
CA LYS A 62 -12.00 6.25 -1.18
C LYS A 62 -11.79 7.76 -1.09
N LEU A 63 -11.11 8.35 -2.07
CA LEU A 63 -10.92 9.79 -2.23
C LEU A 63 -11.95 10.42 -3.18
N GLY A 64 -12.91 9.62 -3.70
CA GLY A 64 -13.92 10.08 -4.65
C GLY A 64 -13.46 10.12 -6.11
N HIS A 65 -12.26 9.62 -6.42
CA HIS A 65 -11.77 9.57 -7.80
C HIS A 65 -12.42 8.43 -8.59
N GLN A 66 -12.91 8.76 -9.78
CA GLN A 66 -13.35 7.77 -10.76
C GLN A 66 -12.15 7.31 -11.58
N THR A 67 -11.72 6.08 -11.33
CA THR A 67 -10.53 5.48 -11.97
C THR A 67 -10.86 4.55 -13.13
N LYS A 68 -12.15 4.35 -13.42
CA LYS A 68 -12.62 3.69 -14.63
C LYS A 68 -13.31 4.75 -15.48
N ALA A 69 -12.70 5.13 -16.60
CA ALA A 69 -13.36 5.95 -17.60
C ALA A 69 -14.41 5.09 -18.32
N ALA A 70 -15.55 5.67 -18.69
CA ALA A 70 -16.64 4.97 -19.39
C ALA A 70 -16.24 4.45 -20.79
N ASP A 71 -15.11 4.93 -21.31
CA ASP A 71 -14.55 4.72 -22.64
C ASP A 71 -13.17 4.00 -22.65
N GLY A 72 -12.70 3.52 -21.49
CA GLY A 72 -11.80 2.37 -21.42
C GLY A 72 -10.31 2.53 -21.80
N GLU A 73 -9.80 3.72 -22.09
CA GLU A 73 -8.43 3.82 -22.66
C GLU A 73 -7.27 3.97 -21.66
N TYR A 74 -7.48 4.46 -20.42
CA TYR A 74 -6.35 4.66 -19.51
C TYR A 74 -6.04 3.43 -18.64
N SER A 75 -5.15 2.57 -19.14
CA SER A 75 -4.48 1.50 -18.39
C SER A 75 -3.11 1.94 -17.87
N GLY A 76 -3.07 3.01 -17.08
CA GLY A 76 -1.83 3.51 -16.46
C GLY A 76 -1.25 2.55 -15.41
N TYR A 77 -0.06 2.88 -14.89
CA TYR A 77 0.63 2.10 -13.85
C TYR A 77 -0.27 1.90 -12.62
N GLY A 78 -0.71 0.65 -12.40
CA GLY A 78 -1.57 0.25 -11.27
C GLY A 78 -3.07 0.40 -11.49
N LEU A 79 -3.51 1.04 -12.58
CA LEU A 79 -4.91 1.13 -13.01
C LEU A 79 -5.19 0.13 -14.14
N HIS A 80 -4.82 -1.13 -13.92
CA HIS A 80 -5.01 -2.21 -14.87
C HIS A 80 -6.21 -3.09 -14.49
N ASP A 81 -6.88 -3.66 -15.48
CA ASP A 81 -7.96 -4.64 -15.27
C ASP A 81 -7.45 -6.08 -15.05
N GLY A 82 -6.13 -6.26 -14.90
CA GLY A 82 -5.51 -7.52 -14.49
C GLY A 82 -5.88 -7.95 -13.06
N PRO A 83 -5.48 -9.16 -12.64
CA PRO A 83 -5.83 -9.69 -11.32
C PRO A 83 -5.29 -8.78 -10.20
N VAL A 84 -6.17 -8.47 -9.24
CA VAL A 84 -5.81 -7.66 -8.07
C VAL A 84 -4.94 -8.50 -7.12
N PRO A 85 -3.70 -8.08 -6.80
CA PRO A 85 -2.82 -8.83 -5.92
C PRO A 85 -3.45 -9.11 -4.56
N LEU A 86 -3.46 -10.38 -4.16
CA LEU A 86 -3.84 -10.84 -2.82
C LEU A 86 -2.56 -11.02 -1.99
N ARG A 87 -2.52 -10.45 -0.79
CA ARG A 87 -1.31 -10.42 0.05
C ARG A 87 -1.63 -10.81 1.48
N PRO A 88 -0.72 -11.51 2.18
CA PRO A 88 -0.89 -11.75 3.60
C PRO A 88 -0.85 -10.42 4.36
N LEU A 89 -1.68 -10.32 5.40
CA LEU A 89 -1.75 -9.14 6.27
C LEU A 89 -0.52 -9.06 7.18
N VAL A 90 -0.06 -10.21 7.68
CA VAL A 90 1.22 -10.36 8.38
C VAL A 90 2.31 -10.71 7.36
N LYS A 91 3.46 -10.04 7.45
CA LYS A 91 4.62 -10.28 6.59
C LYS A 91 5.85 -10.53 7.44
N ILE A 92 6.65 -11.52 7.05
CA ILE A 92 7.96 -11.80 7.63
C ILE A 92 9.00 -11.11 6.74
N HIS A 93 9.91 -10.34 7.35
CA HIS A 93 11.00 -9.71 6.61
C HIS A 93 12.05 -10.79 6.26
N PRO A 94 12.56 -10.84 5.02
CA PRO A 94 13.41 -11.95 4.59
C PRO A 94 14.80 -11.99 5.24
N GLU A 95 15.22 -10.89 5.89
CA GLU A 95 16.57 -10.76 6.47
C GLU A 95 16.57 -10.58 8.00
N THR A 96 15.43 -10.27 8.63
CA THR A 96 15.32 -9.98 10.07
C THR A 96 14.11 -10.68 10.64
#